data_AF-A0A3N4V1J9-F1
#
_entry.id   AF-A0A3N4V1J9-F1
#
_cell.length_a   1.000
_cell.length_b   1.000
_cell.length_c   1.000
_cell.angle_alpha   90.00
_cell.angle_beta   90.00
_cell.angle_gamma   90.00
#
_symmetry.space_group_name_H-M   'P 1'
#
loop_
_entity.id
_entity.type
_entity.pdbx_description
1 polymer ?
#
loop_
_entity_poly.entity_id
_entity_poly.type
_entity_poly.pdbx_seq_one_letter_code
_entity_poly.pdbx_strand_id
1 'polypeptide(L)'
;MAINGSHPGCFAVGARLYAVPSDTGHDVAETQASWARPRSPHHRRPRIHWSVVVGGVAGGILIDASAIRSSNLADPVALLMMFILGGLVGFASAYGIREACLGRKPEPEVVRLPAVEIPGDVARGAPDDATADELVLWSVVTKRYRAALAARDDAPFVPDPRVSTPSSTGATTSTAAAAGALAELAYITARHDFEPVAELLGLATPR
;
A
#
# COMPACT_ATOMS: atom_id res chain seq x y z
N MET A 1 -35.13 1.94 2.99
CA MET A 1 -34.26 3.14 3.08
C MET A 1 -32.83 2.71 2.77
N ALA A 2 -31.86 3.62 2.53
CA ALA A 2 -30.47 3.19 2.38
C ALA A 2 -29.84 2.99 3.76
N ILE A 3 -29.12 1.89 3.97
CA ILE A 3 -28.40 1.62 5.22
C ILE A 3 -27.32 2.68 5.42
N ASN A 4 -27.24 3.21 6.63
CA ASN A 4 -26.32 4.28 7.00
C ASN A 4 -25.66 3.97 8.35
N GLY A 5 -24.89 4.93 8.88
CA GLY A 5 -24.16 4.76 10.14
C GLY A 5 -25.02 4.67 11.41
N SER A 6 -26.36 4.76 11.33
CA SER A 6 -27.23 4.50 12.49
C SER A 6 -27.67 3.05 12.61
N HIS A 7 -27.28 2.19 11.66
CA HIS A 7 -27.52 0.75 11.73
C HIS A 7 -26.74 0.14 12.91
N PRO A 8 -27.32 -0.74 13.74
CA PRO A 8 -26.76 -1.17 15.03
C PRO A 8 -25.37 -1.82 14.94
N GLY A 9 -25.00 -2.41 13.80
CA GLY A 9 -23.67 -3.00 13.59
C GLY A 9 -22.77 -2.21 12.62
N CYS A 10 -23.11 -0.95 12.32
CA CYS A 10 -22.36 -0.13 11.36
C CYS A 10 -21.96 1.22 11.94
N PHE A 11 -20.91 1.80 11.37
CA PHE A 11 -20.47 3.15 11.68
C PHE A 11 -19.95 3.86 10.43
N ALA A 12 -20.04 5.19 10.41
CA ALA A 12 -19.51 6.01 9.33
C ALA A 12 -18.19 6.69 9.74
N VAL A 13 -17.21 6.71 8.82
CA VAL A 13 -15.96 7.48 8.95
C VAL A 13 -15.71 8.25 7.67
N GLY A 14 -15.86 9.58 7.75
CA GLY A 14 -15.85 10.44 6.56
C GLY A 14 -17.03 10.12 5.65
N ALA A 15 -16.74 9.86 4.36
CA ALA A 15 -17.75 9.49 3.35
C ALA A 15 -17.96 7.98 3.20
N ARG A 16 -17.33 7.15 4.05
CA ARG A 16 -17.36 5.69 3.96
C ARG A 16 -18.16 5.07 5.10
N LEU A 17 -18.89 4.01 4.78
CA LEU A 17 -19.65 3.20 5.73
C LEU A 17 -18.87 1.92 6.04
N TYR A 18 -18.86 1.50 7.30
CA TYR A 18 -18.21 0.28 7.76
C TYR A 18 -19.18 -0.56 8.58
N ALA A 19 -19.11 -1.87 8.45
CA ALA A 19 -19.76 -2.83 9.33
C ALA A 19 -18.72 -3.53 10.22
N VAL A 20 -19.11 -3.79 11.46
CA VAL A 20 -18.33 -4.60 12.41
C VAL A 20 -18.89 -6.02 12.36
N PRO A 21 -18.09 -7.03 11.96
CA PRO A 21 -18.53 -8.41 11.98
C PRO A 21 -18.78 -8.89 13.41
N SER A 22 -19.86 -9.65 13.63
CA SER A 22 -20.30 -10.05 14.97
C SER A 22 -19.34 -11.04 15.66
N ASP A 23 -18.57 -11.79 14.88
CA ASP A 23 -17.60 -12.79 15.34
C ASP A 23 -16.33 -12.17 15.95
N THR A 24 -16.13 -10.86 15.78
CA THR A 24 -14.94 -10.16 16.25
C THR A 24 -14.95 -9.90 17.76
N GLY A 25 -16.11 -9.96 18.41
CA GLY A 25 -16.27 -9.66 19.85
C GLY A 25 -16.03 -8.18 20.22
N HIS A 26 -15.93 -7.29 19.24
CA HIS A 26 -15.74 -5.85 19.44
C HIS A 26 -17.04 -5.07 19.26
N ASP A 27 -17.22 -4.02 20.06
CA ASP A 27 -18.36 -3.13 19.93
C ASP A 27 -18.14 -2.11 18.79
N VAL A 28 -19.25 -1.61 18.23
CA VAL A 28 -19.24 -0.60 17.16
C VAL A 28 -18.60 0.70 17.62
N ALA A 29 -18.92 1.15 18.84
CA ALA A 29 -18.35 2.39 19.38
C ALA A 29 -16.83 2.29 19.60
N GLU A 30 -16.37 1.15 20.13
CA GLU A 30 -14.95 0.86 20.32
C GLU A 30 -14.21 0.82 18.97
N THR A 31 -14.80 0.12 17.99
CA THR A 31 -14.25 0.00 16.64
C THR A 31 -14.20 1.36 15.96
N GLN A 32 -15.29 2.14 15.98
CA GLN A 32 -15.33 3.49 15.44
C GLN A 32 -14.26 4.39 16.07
N ALA A 33 -14.05 4.31 17.39
CA ALA A 33 -13.02 5.10 18.08
C ALA A 33 -11.60 4.74 17.61
N SER A 34 -11.33 3.47 17.29
CA SER A 34 -10.03 3.05 16.72
C SER A 34 -9.80 3.61 15.31
N TRP A 35 -10.87 3.78 14.52
CA TRP A 35 -10.84 4.31 13.16
C TRP A 35 -10.86 5.84 13.09
N ALA A 36 -11.47 6.50 14.08
CA ALA A 36 -11.55 7.96 14.17
C ALA A 36 -10.21 8.61 14.56
N ARG A 37 -9.29 7.86 15.17
CA ARG A 37 -7.96 8.38 15.51
C ARG A 37 -7.14 8.60 14.23
N PRO A 38 -6.77 9.84 13.90
CA PRO A 38 -5.87 10.08 12.77
C PRO A 38 -4.57 9.32 13.03
N ARG A 39 -4.05 8.66 11.99
CA ARG A 39 -2.70 8.10 11.99
C ARG A 39 -1.78 9.29 12.23
N SER A 40 -1.36 9.51 13.47
CA SER A 40 -0.58 10.69 13.81
C SER A 40 0.69 10.60 12.97
N PRO A 41 0.92 11.50 12.00
CA PRO A 41 2.18 11.51 11.28
C PRO A 41 3.19 11.93 12.33
N HIS A 42 3.89 10.97 12.92
CA HIS A 42 5.00 11.27 13.81
C HIS A 42 6.06 11.97 12.96
N HIS A 43 6.04 13.30 12.95
CA HIS A 43 7.16 14.13 12.53
C HIS A 43 8.32 13.80 13.46
N ARG A 44 9.09 12.77 13.11
CA ARG A 44 10.37 12.51 13.75
C ARG A 44 11.26 13.69 13.43
N ARG A 45 11.55 14.52 14.44
CA ARG A 45 12.68 15.43 14.38
C ARG A 45 13.91 14.57 14.02
N PRO A 46 14.65 14.88 12.94
CA PRO A 46 15.86 14.13 12.61
C PRO A 46 16.84 14.31 13.77
N ARG A 47 16.98 13.27 14.60
CA ARG A 47 18.04 13.23 15.61
C ARG A 47 19.33 12.93 14.86
N ILE A 48 20.06 14.00 14.52
CA ILE A 48 21.40 13.91 13.93
C ILE A 48 22.25 13.13 14.92
N HIS A 49 22.65 11.93 14.52
CA HIS A 49 23.48 11.07 15.36
C HIS A 49 24.95 11.38 15.10
N TRP A 50 25.77 11.25 16.14
CA TRP A 50 27.21 11.54 16.11
C TRP A 50 27.96 10.87 14.94
N SER A 51 27.56 9.66 14.55
CA SER A 51 28.13 8.93 13.41
C SER A 51 28.02 9.67 12.07
N VAL A 52 26.97 10.47 11.87
CA VAL A 52 26.78 11.26 10.63
C VAL A 52 27.74 12.45 10.60
N VAL A 53 28.00 13.05 11.78
CA VAL A 53 29.01 14.11 11.94
C VAL A 53 30.41 13.55 11.69
N VAL A 54 30.72 12.37 12.21
CA VAL A 54 32.00 11.69 11.97
C VAL A 54 32.21 11.38 10.49
N GLY A 55 31.15 10.94 9.79
CA GLY A 55 31.19 10.71 8.34
C GLY A 55 31.50 11.99 7.54
N GLY A 56 30.93 13.13 7.96
CA GLY A 56 31.26 14.43 7.39
C GLY A 56 32.72 14.81 7.62
N VAL A 57 33.19 14.79 8.87
CA VAL A 57 34.60 15.15 9.18
C VAL A 57 35.58 14.26 8.42
N ALA A 58 35.33 12.94 8.36
CA ALA A 58 36.18 12.01 7.62
C ALA A 58 36.18 12.31 6.10
N GLY A 59 35.03 12.65 5.52
CA GLY A 59 34.92 13.02 4.11
C GLY A 59 35.70 14.29 3.76
N GLY A 60 35.62 15.33 4.60
CA GLY A 60 36.39 16.57 4.42
C GLY A 60 37.90 16.34 4.49
N ILE A 61 38.38 15.62 5.52
CA ILE A 61 39.80 15.29 5.67
C ILE A 61 40.33 14.49 4.48
N LEU A 62 39.54 13.54 3.96
CA LEU A 62 39.95 12.70 2.85
C LEU A 62 40.14 13.51 1.56
N ILE A 63 39.23 14.44 1.26
CA ILE A 63 39.34 15.29 0.07
C ILE A 63 40.54 16.23 0.18
N ASP A 64 40.75 16.86 1.34
CA ASP A 64 41.89 17.75 1.55
C ASP A 64 43.23 17.01 1.45
N ALA A 65 43.34 15.84 2.07
CA ALA A 65 44.55 15.01 1.97
C ALA A 65 44.83 14.59 0.52
N SER A 66 43.79 14.31 -0.26
CA SER A 66 43.92 14.01 -1.69
C SER A 66 44.35 15.23 -2.51
N ALA A 67 43.80 16.41 -2.23
CA ALA A 67 44.13 17.66 -2.92
C ALA A 67 45.58 18.09 -2.66
N ILE A 68 46.04 17.99 -1.41
CA ILE A 68 47.43 18.29 -1.03
C ILE A 68 48.39 17.33 -1.76
N ARG A 69 48.06 16.04 -1.79
CA ARG A 69 48.96 15.01 -2.34
C ARG A 69 48.98 14.97 -3.87
N SER A 70 47.86 15.26 -4.53
CA SER A 70 47.73 15.16 -5.98
C SER A 70 48.11 16.46 -6.71
N SER A 71 47.77 17.60 -6.12
CA SER A 71 47.81 18.90 -6.80
C SER A 71 48.74 19.92 -6.12
N ASN A 72 49.40 19.52 -5.02
CA ASN A 72 50.25 20.38 -4.20
C ASN A 72 49.57 21.71 -3.81
N LEU A 73 48.25 21.65 -3.63
CA LEU A 73 47.42 22.80 -3.28
C LEU A 73 47.69 23.14 -1.80
N ALA A 74 48.37 24.26 -1.57
CA ALA A 74 48.69 24.75 -0.23
C ALA A 74 47.88 26.00 0.17
N ASP A 75 46.97 26.46 -0.69
CA ASP A 75 46.11 27.60 -0.40
C ASP A 75 45.08 27.23 0.69
N PRO A 76 45.12 27.85 1.88
CA PRO A 76 44.24 27.51 2.99
C PRO A 76 42.76 27.75 2.68
N VAL A 77 42.43 28.71 1.80
CA VAL A 77 41.03 29.00 1.44
C VAL A 77 40.48 27.91 0.53
N ALA A 78 41.28 27.43 -0.43
CA ALA A 78 40.89 26.34 -1.32
C ALA A 78 40.71 25.02 -0.56
N LEU A 79 41.61 24.74 0.41
CA LEU A 79 41.49 23.57 1.29
C LEU A 79 40.23 23.67 2.16
N LEU A 80 39.92 24.82 2.74
CA LEU A 80 38.69 24.99 3.52
C LEU A 80 37.41 24.71 2.70
N MET A 81 37.37 25.16 1.45
CA MET A 81 36.21 24.93 0.58
C MET A 81 36.08 23.45 0.18
N MET A 82 37.20 22.78 -0.11
CA MET A 82 37.26 21.34 -0.37
C MET A 82 36.81 20.53 0.84
N PHE A 83 37.24 20.93 2.05
CA PHE A 83 36.81 20.34 3.30
C PHE A 83 35.30 20.42 3.50
N ILE A 84 34.71 21.60 3.29
CA ILE A 84 33.26 21.82 3.43
C ILE A 84 32.50 20.93 2.45
N LEU A 85 32.95 20.86 1.20
CA LEU A 85 32.32 20.04 0.17
C LEU A 85 32.43 18.54 0.49
N GLY A 86 33.63 18.06 0.85
CA GLY A 86 33.84 16.68 1.28
C GLY A 86 33.06 16.33 2.55
N GLY A 87 32.92 17.31 3.44
CA GLY A 87 32.13 17.20 4.66
C GLY A 87 30.65 17.03 4.40
N LEU A 88 30.08 17.81 3.47
CA LEU A 88 28.70 17.69 3.06
C LEU A 88 28.41 16.33 2.41
N VAL A 89 29.30 15.88 1.51
CA VAL A 89 29.15 14.58 0.83
C VAL A 89 29.28 13.42 1.82
N GLY A 90 30.27 13.47 2.73
CA GLY A 90 30.45 12.47 3.77
C GLY A 90 29.26 12.40 4.75
N PHE A 91 28.71 13.57 5.12
CA PHE A 91 27.52 13.68 5.95
C PHE A 91 26.30 13.06 5.27
N ALA A 92 26.02 13.43 4.01
CA ALA A 92 24.88 12.91 3.25
C ALA A 92 24.96 11.39 3.06
N SER A 93 26.15 10.87 2.77
CA SER A 93 26.39 9.44 2.58
C SER A 93 26.20 8.65 3.88
N ALA A 94 26.75 9.14 5.00
CA ALA A 94 26.57 8.52 6.31
C ALA A 94 25.11 8.58 6.79
N TYR A 95 24.38 9.64 6.43
CA TYR A 95 22.94 9.73 6.68
C TYR A 95 22.17 8.68 5.88
N GLY A 96 22.42 8.57 4.57
CA GLY A 96 21.76 7.59 3.70
C GLY A 96 22.03 6.14 4.08
N ILE A 97 23.29 5.78 4.37
CA ILE A 97 23.66 4.43 4.82
C ILE A 97 22.96 4.11 6.15
N ARG A 98 22.86 5.07 7.06
CA ARG A 98 22.19 4.86 8.34
C ARG A 98 20.68 4.67 8.18
N GLU A 99 20.03 5.43 7.30
CA GLU A 99 18.61 5.19 6.96
C GLU A 99 18.41 3.81 6.34
N ALA A 100 19.31 3.38 5.46
CA ALA A 100 19.25 2.05 4.84
C ALA A 100 19.51 0.91 5.85
N CYS A 101 20.51 1.04 6.73
CA CYS A 101 20.91 -0.01 7.67
C CYS A 101 20.04 -0.08 8.92
N LEU A 102 19.52 1.04 9.45
CA LEU A 102 18.65 0.99 10.62
C LEU A 102 17.25 0.47 10.31
N GLY A 103 16.95 0.26 9.03
CA GLY A 103 15.63 -0.14 8.58
C GLY A 103 14.63 0.95 8.86
N ARG A 104 13.67 1.10 7.97
CA ARG A 104 12.40 1.72 8.31
C ARG A 104 11.80 0.84 9.42
N LYS A 105 12.06 1.14 10.70
CA LYS A 105 11.38 0.47 11.82
C LYS A 105 9.89 0.53 11.49
N PRO A 106 9.17 -0.60 11.47
CA PRO A 106 7.75 -0.59 11.13
C PRO A 106 7.11 0.47 12.01
N GLU A 107 6.43 1.41 11.35
CA GLU A 107 5.66 2.46 12.00
C GLU A 107 4.80 1.79 13.08
N PRO A 108 4.64 2.38 14.29
CA PRO A 108 3.75 1.79 15.29
C PRO A 108 2.39 1.63 14.63
N GLU A 109 2.01 0.38 14.40
CA GLU A 109 0.78 0.03 13.75
C GLU A 109 -0.33 0.56 14.64
N VAL A 110 -1.02 1.60 14.17
CA VAL A 110 -2.31 1.97 14.77
C VAL A 110 -3.21 0.78 14.46
N VAL A 111 -3.29 -0.16 15.42
CA VAL A 111 -4.09 -1.38 15.29
C VAL A 111 -5.55 -0.93 15.20
N ARG A 112 -6.07 -0.92 13.98
CA ARG A 112 -7.49 -0.70 13.72
C ARG A 112 -8.22 -1.97 14.06
N LEU A 113 -9.29 -1.85 14.84
CA LEU A 113 -10.16 -2.97 15.11
C LEU A 113 -10.84 -3.43 13.81
N PRO A 114 -11.13 -4.73 13.66
CA PRO A 114 -11.64 -5.31 12.42
C PRO A 114 -12.97 -4.67 12.01
N ALA A 115 -13.01 -4.13 10.79
CA ALA A 115 -14.21 -3.57 10.19
C ALA A 115 -14.15 -3.71 8.67
N VAL A 116 -15.31 -3.92 8.03
CA VAL A 116 -15.43 -4.09 6.58
C VAL A 116 -16.15 -2.88 5.98
N GLU A 117 -15.49 -2.20 5.05
CA GLU A 117 -16.10 -1.10 4.31
C GLU A 117 -17.25 -1.60 3.43
N ILE A 118 -18.44 -1.02 3.57
CA ILE A 118 -19.62 -1.35 2.77
C ILE A 118 -19.64 -0.45 1.52
N PRO A 119 -19.60 -1.03 0.30
CA PRO A 119 -19.78 -0.27 -0.93
C PRO A 119 -21.10 0.50 -0.95
N GLY A 120 -21.08 1.74 -1.45
CA GLY A 120 -22.26 2.60 -1.43
C GLY A 120 -23.44 2.09 -2.24
N ASP A 121 -23.24 1.20 -3.21
CA ASP A 121 -24.30 0.50 -3.93
C ASP A 121 -24.90 -0.65 -3.12
N VAL A 122 -24.08 -1.43 -2.41
CA VAL A 122 -24.55 -2.45 -1.46
C VAL A 122 -25.38 -1.80 -0.35
N ALA A 123 -24.92 -0.69 0.23
CA ALA A 123 -25.66 0.04 1.26
C ALA A 123 -27.01 0.59 0.78
N ARG A 124 -27.14 0.90 -0.52
CA ARG A 124 -28.39 1.41 -1.13
C ARG A 124 -29.36 0.30 -1.50
N GLY A 125 -28.86 -0.86 -1.92
CA GLY A 125 -29.66 -2.01 -2.32
C GLY A 125 -30.05 -2.94 -1.18
N ALA A 126 -29.42 -2.81 -0.01
CA ALA A 126 -29.66 -3.68 1.13
C ALA A 126 -31.08 -3.51 1.71
N PRO A 127 -31.74 -4.62 2.11
CA PRO A 127 -32.98 -4.59 2.90
C PRO A 127 -32.81 -3.85 4.23
N ASP A 128 -33.89 -3.24 4.73
CA ASP A 128 -33.86 -2.46 5.99
C ASP A 128 -33.63 -3.34 7.25
N ASP A 129 -33.87 -4.65 7.15
CA ASP A 129 -33.67 -5.66 8.20
C ASP A 129 -32.35 -6.42 8.08
N ALA A 130 -31.50 -6.05 7.11
CA ALA A 130 -30.22 -6.72 6.89
C ALA A 130 -29.30 -6.59 8.11
N THR A 131 -28.77 -7.72 8.57
CA THR A 131 -27.81 -7.76 9.67
C THR A 131 -26.43 -7.25 9.25
N ALA A 132 -25.59 -6.89 10.23
CA ALA A 132 -24.22 -6.45 9.93
C ALA A 132 -23.40 -7.53 9.23
N ASP A 133 -23.60 -8.81 9.58
CA ASP A 133 -22.89 -9.93 8.96
C ASP A 133 -23.32 -10.18 7.52
N GLU A 134 -24.60 -9.98 7.20
CA GLU A 134 -25.08 -10.03 5.81
C GLU A 134 -24.46 -8.91 4.98
N LEU A 135 -24.37 -7.69 5.53
CA LEU A 135 -23.71 -6.57 4.87
C LEU A 135 -22.21 -6.82 4.67
N VAL A 136 -21.55 -7.41 5.66
CA VAL A 136 -20.16 -7.86 5.55
C VAL A 136 -20.04 -8.90 4.43
N LEU A 137 -20.89 -9.93 4.42
CA LEU A 137 -20.86 -10.98 3.41
C LEU A 137 -21.05 -10.40 2.00
N TRP A 138 -22.11 -9.63 1.77
CA TRP A 138 -22.39 -9.04 0.47
C TRP A 138 -21.29 -8.08 0.01
N SER A 139 -20.73 -7.29 0.93
CA SER A 139 -19.63 -6.38 0.61
C SER A 139 -18.34 -7.13 0.25
N VAL A 140 -18.01 -8.22 0.93
CA VAL A 140 -16.86 -9.08 0.63
C VAL A 140 -17.02 -9.72 -0.75
N VAL A 141 -18.19 -10.32 -1.01
CA VAL A 141 -18.49 -10.95 -2.32
C VAL A 141 -18.41 -9.92 -3.44
N THR A 142 -19.02 -8.74 -3.26
CA THR A 142 -19.00 -7.65 -4.26
C THR A 142 -17.57 -7.17 -4.53
N LYS A 143 -16.75 -6.98 -3.50
CA LYS A 143 -15.35 -6.56 -3.67
C LYS A 143 -14.51 -7.64 -4.36
N ARG A 144 -14.73 -8.91 -4.00
CA ARG A 144 -14.04 -10.05 -4.62
C ARG A 144 -14.38 -10.15 -6.11
N TYR A 145 -15.64 -9.98 -6.48
CA TYR A 145 -16.05 -9.92 -7.89
C TYR A 145 -15.38 -8.76 -8.63
N ARG A 146 -15.40 -7.55 -8.08
CA ARG A 146 -14.73 -6.39 -8.71
C ARG A 146 -13.22 -6.57 -8.85
N ALA A 147 -12.56 -7.15 -7.85
CA ALA A 147 -11.14 -7.45 -7.90
C ALA A 147 -10.82 -8.53 -8.95
N ALA A 148 -11.66 -9.56 -9.06
CA ALA A 148 -11.50 -10.60 -10.07
C ALA A 148 -11.77 -10.09 -11.49
N LEU A 149 -12.78 -9.23 -11.66
CA LEU A 149 -13.07 -8.55 -12.93
C LEU A 149 -11.87 -7.68 -13.36
N ALA A 150 -11.34 -6.85 -12.47
CA ALA A 150 -10.16 -6.05 -12.75
C ALA A 150 -8.93 -6.92 -13.08
N ALA A 151 -8.69 -7.99 -12.32
CA ALA A 151 -7.57 -8.90 -12.57
C ALA A 151 -7.68 -9.64 -13.92
N ARG A 152 -8.90 -9.97 -14.35
CA ARG A 152 -9.16 -10.56 -15.67
C ARG A 152 -8.94 -9.54 -16.79
N ASP A 153 -9.45 -8.33 -16.62
CA ASP A 153 -9.35 -7.27 -17.63
C ASP A 153 -7.90 -6.73 -17.76
N ASP A 154 -7.13 -6.73 -16.66
CA ASP A 154 -5.72 -6.35 -16.61
C ASP A 154 -4.76 -7.54 -16.92
N ALA A 155 -5.28 -8.74 -17.16
CA ALA A 155 -4.43 -9.90 -17.44
C ALA A 155 -3.62 -9.65 -18.73
N PRO A 156 -2.29 -9.84 -18.72
CA PRO A 156 -1.45 -9.52 -19.87
C PRO A 156 -1.91 -10.28 -21.11
N PHE A 157 -2.25 -9.52 -22.15
CA PHE A 157 -2.66 -10.01 -23.47
C PHE A 157 -1.68 -11.07 -23.97
N VAL A 158 -2.14 -12.30 -24.14
CA VAL A 158 -1.37 -13.35 -24.82
C VAL A 158 -1.32 -12.98 -26.31
N PRO A 159 -0.15 -12.65 -26.89
CA PRO A 159 -0.07 -12.40 -28.33
C PRO A 159 -0.49 -13.66 -29.09
N ASP A 160 -1.31 -13.50 -30.13
CA ASP A 160 -1.74 -14.59 -31.01
C ASP A 160 -0.51 -15.41 -31.46
N PRO A 161 -0.47 -16.74 -31.22
CA PRO A 161 0.66 -17.60 -31.61
C PRO A 161 0.92 -17.62 -33.13
N ARG A 162 0.04 -17.01 -33.94
CA ARG A 162 0.25 -16.83 -35.39
C ARG A 162 1.13 -15.64 -35.75
N VAL A 163 1.46 -14.74 -34.82
CA VAL A 163 2.42 -13.65 -35.03
C VAL A 163 3.79 -14.10 -34.52
N SER A 164 4.46 -14.90 -35.32
CA SER A 164 5.83 -15.36 -35.07
C SER A 164 6.83 -14.19 -35.18
N THR A 165 7.15 -13.51 -34.08
CA THR A 165 8.42 -12.80 -33.95
C THR A 165 9.46 -13.75 -33.37
N PRO A 166 10.58 -14.04 -34.08
CA PRO A 166 11.61 -14.92 -33.56
C PRO A 166 12.54 -14.10 -32.66
N SER A 167 12.33 -14.13 -31.35
CA SER A 167 13.44 -13.89 -30.41
C SER A 167 13.07 -14.18 -28.96
N SER A 168 13.78 -15.16 -28.39
CA SER A 168 14.13 -15.39 -26.99
C SER A 168 13.06 -15.17 -25.90
N THR A 169 12.69 -16.27 -25.22
CA THR A 169 12.49 -16.44 -23.75
C THR A 169 11.36 -17.45 -23.48
N GLY A 170 11.68 -18.74 -23.47
CA GLY A 170 10.71 -19.84 -23.28
C GLY A 170 10.17 -20.03 -21.85
N ALA A 171 10.55 -19.18 -20.89
CA ALA A 171 10.16 -19.32 -19.48
C ALA A 171 9.10 -18.29 -19.02
N THR A 172 8.89 -17.19 -19.75
CA THR A 172 8.00 -16.09 -19.32
C THR A 172 6.58 -16.21 -19.88
N THR A 173 6.42 -16.87 -21.02
CA THR A 173 5.09 -17.07 -21.66
C THR A 173 4.22 -18.06 -20.89
N SER A 174 4.83 -19.08 -20.26
CA SER A 174 4.10 -20.08 -19.46
C SER A 174 3.50 -19.51 -18.18
N THR A 175 4.18 -18.56 -17.54
CA THR A 175 3.72 -17.90 -16.31
C THR A 175 2.64 -16.86 -16.60
N ALA A 176 2.73 -16.12 -17.72
CA ALA A 176 1.67 -15.19 -18.13
C ALA A 176 0.38 -15.91 -18.53
N ALA A 177 0.46 -16.99 -19.30
CA ALA A 177 -0.71 -17.80 -19.67
C ALA A 177 -1.34 -18.49 -18.46
N ALA A 178 -0.53 -19.00 -17.51
CA ALA A 178 -1.04 -19.56 -16.26
C ALA A 178 -1.69 -18.49 -15.36
N ALA A 179 -1.11 -17.29 -15.29
CA ALA A 179 -1.70 -16.17 -14.56
C ALA A 179 -3.05 -15.74 -15.15
N GLY A 180 -3.17 -15.69 -16.49
CA GLY A 180 -4.43 -15.43 -17.18
C GLY A 180 -5.49 -16.50 -16.90
N ALA A 181 -5.12 -17.80 -16.96
CA ALA A 181 -6.03 -18.89 -16.64
C ALA A 181 -6.51 -18.87 -15.18
N LEU A 182 -5.63 -18.51 -14.24
CA LEU A 182 -6.00 -18.35 -12.83
C LEU A 182 -6.90 -17.13 -12.60
N ALA A 183 -6.65 -16.01 -13.29
CA ALA A 183 -7.50 -14.83 -13.24
C ALA A 183 -8.91 -15.13 -13.79
N GLU A 184 -9.00 -15.88 -14.90
CA GLU A 184 -10.28 -16.32 -15.47
C GLU A 184 -11.04 -17.26 -14.53
N LEU A 185 -10.35 -18.22 -13.90
CA LEU A 185 -10.96 -19.10 -12.91
C LEU A 185 -11.45 -18.32 -11.68
N ALA A 186 -10.65 -17.36 -11.20
CA ALA A 186 -11.04 -16.47 -10.11
C ALA A 186 -12.25 -15.61 -10.48
N TYR A 187 -12.33 -15.15 -11.73
CA TYR A 187 -13.49 -14.42 -12.25
C TYR A 187 -14.74 -15.31 -12.30
N ILE A 188 -14.66 -16.50 -12.90
CA ILE A 188 -15.82 -17.41 -13.02
C ILE A 188 -16.37 -17.76 -11.63
N THR A 189 -15.50 -18.08 -10.68
CA THR A 189 -15.91 -18.40 -9.30
C THR A 189 -16.53 -17.19 -8.61
N ALA A 190 -15.87 -16.03 -8.65
CA ALA A 190 -16.39 -14.81 -8.04
C ALA A 190 -17.70 -14.33 -8.70
N ARG A 191 -17.88 -14.59 -10.00
CA ARG A 191 -19.12 -14.30 -10.73
C ARG A 191 -20.29 -15.12 -10.19
N HIS A 192 -20.11 -16.43 -10.06
CA HIS A 192 -21.14 -17.31 -9.52
C HIS A 192 -21.49 -16.98 -8.06
N ASP A 193 -20.50 -16.60 -7.25
CA ASP A 193 -20.74 -16.16 -5.87
C ASP A 193 -21.51 -14.81 -5.83
N PHE A 194 -21.25 -13.90 -6.79
CA PHE A 194 -21.82 -12.55 -6.81
C PHE A 194 -23.22 -12.48 -7.43
N GLU A 195 -23.54 -13.31 -8.41
CA GLU A 195 -24.84 -13.33 -9.10
C GLU A 195 -26.06 -13.29 -8.15
N PRO A 196 -26.20 -14.17 -7.13
CA PRO A 196 -27.34 -14.12 -6.22
C PRO A 196 -27.37 -12.85 -5.36
N VAL A 197 -26.20 -12.31 -5.00
CA VAL A 197 -26.08 -11.06 -4.25
C VAL A 197 -26.50 -9.88 -5.11
N ALA A 198 -26.13 -9.89 -6.39
CA ALA A 198 -26.51 -8.85 -7.34
C ALA A 198 -28.02 -8.82 -7.57
N GLU A 199 -28.65 -9.99 -7.73
CA GLU A 199 -30.10 -10.10 -7.87
C GLU A 199 -30.83 -9.60 -6.61
N LEU A 200 -30.40 -10.04 -5.42
CA LEU A 200 -31.01 -9.66 -4.15
C LEU A 200 -30.93 -8.16 -3.88
N LEU A 201 -29.80 -7.54 -4.21
CA LEU A 201 -29.55 -6.12 -3.97
C LEU A 201 -29.93 -5.22 -5.15
N GLY A 202 -30.45 -5.79 -6.25
CA GLY A 202 -30.77 -5.06 -7.47
C GLY A 202 -29.56 -4.40 -8.15
N LEU A 203 -28.36 -4.98 -8.00
CA LEU A 203 -27.14 -4.53 -8.64
C LEU A 203 -27.07 -5.02 -10.09
N ALA A 204 -26.18 -4.43 -10.89
CA ALA A 204 -25.94 -4.89 -12.25
C ALA A 204 -25.41 -6.33 -12.22
N THR A 205 -26.18 -7.25 -12.81
CA THR A 205 -25.79 -8.65 -12.90
C THR A 205 -24.61 -8.83 -13.87
N PRO A 206 -23.67 -9.73 -13.54
CA PRO A 206 -22.56 -10.04 -14.43
C PRO A 206 -23.09 -10.71 -15.71
N ARG A 207 -22.58 -10.28 -16.87
CA ARG A 207 -22.84 -10.93 -18.17
C ARG A 207 -21.79 -11.98 -18.51
#